data_AF-A0A665WBB7-F1
#
_entry.id   AF-A0A665WBB7-F1
#
_cell.length_a   1.000
_cell.length_b   1.000
_cell.length_c   1.000
_cell.angle_alpha   90.00
_cell.angle_beta   90.00
_cell.angle_gamma   90.00
#
_symmetry.space_group_name_H-M   'P 1'
#
loop_
_entity.id
_entity.type
_entity.pdbx_description
1 polymer ?
#
loop_
_entity_poly.entity_id
_entity_poly.type
_entity_poly.pdbx_seq_one_letter_code
_entity_poly.pdbx_strand_id
1 'polypeptide(L)'
;VGVVEGTLCGDVLAGSGGPTVRSLTSPPLPSPDRALSSLSLTRRGLPKEKMSENGLMSRAKVLTIDTMNPTVKKVEYAVRGPIVQRAVELERELSEGMKKPFVEVIRANIGDAHAMGQQPITFFRQVLALCSYPELLNDSTFPEDAKSRAHRILQSCGGNSMGSYSASQGIDSVRQDVARYIERRDGGVSCDPDDIYLTTGASDGIVTMLKLLMCGEGAARTGVMISIPQYPLYSAALAELGAVQINYYLNEENCWSLDITELQRALDEARLHCNPRALCIINPGNPTGQVQSRECIEDVIRFAAKERLFLMADEVYQDNVYADGCQFHSFKKVLFEMGPEYSNTVELASFHSTSKCYMGECGFRGGYMEIINMDDDVKAQLTKLVSVRLCPPVPGQALMDLVVNPPQPGEPSYDNFIKERTATLSVLAEKAKLTEQVLNTVQGISCNPVQGAMYSFPRITIPKKAIEEALDKGQQPDMFYCMKMLEETGICLVPGSGFGQKEGTYHFRMTILPPTDKLQILLNKVKEFHQKFTQQYS
;
A
#
# COMPACT_ATOMS: atom_id res chain seq x y z
N VAL A 1 3.30 -29.16 51.21
CA VAL A 1 3.06 -29.31 52.66
C VAL A 1 3.52 -28.04 53.35
N GLY A 2 2.64 -27.31 54.02
CA GLY A 2 2.99 -26.19 54.91
C GLY A 2 2.57 -24.79 54.45
N VAL A 3 1.29 -24.46 54.69
CA VAL A 3 0.72 -23.11 54.81
C VAL A 3 0.94 -22.64 56.26
N VAL A 4 1.25 -21.36 56.53
CA VAL A 4 0.72 -20.62 57.70
C VAL A 4 0.67 -19.11 57.41
N GLU A 5 -0.51 -18.53 57.68
CA GLU A 5 -0.93 -17.12 57.66
C GLU A 5 -0.38 -16.29 58.84
N GLY A 6 -0.54 -14.96 58.79
CA GLY A 6 -0.37 -14.09 59.96
C GLY A 6 -0.77 -12.64 59.68
N THR A 7 -1.94 -12.25 60.20
CA THR A 7 -2.68 -11.00 59.96
C THR A 7 -2.45 -9.94 61.06
N LEU A 8 -2.58 -8.65 60.68
CA LEU A 8 -3.08 -7.48 61.43
C LEU A 8 -2.43 -7.01 62.77
N CYS A 9 -1.99 -5.74 62.82
CA CYS A 9 -2.74 -4.59 63.36
C CYS A 9 -1.80 -3.52 63.99
N GLY A 10 -2.09 -2.23 63.77
CA GLY A 10 -1.40 -1.12 64.44
C GLY A 10 -1.73 0.25 63.85
N ASP A 11 -2.83 0.84 64.30
CA ASP A 11 -3.25 2.24 64.06
C ASP A 11 -2.25 3.26 64.64
N VAL A 12 -1.97 4.36 63.90
CA VAL A 12 -1.98 5.74 64.41
C VAL A 12 -2.21 6.72 63.24
N LEU A 13 -3.32 7.47 63.30
CA LEU A 13 -3.56 8.69 62.50
C LEU A 13 -3.09 9.93 63.27
N ALA A 14 -2.38 10.83 62.60
CA ALA A 14 -2.60 12.30 62.55
C ALA A 14 -1.27 13.04 62.24
N GLY A 15 -1.26 13.83 61.16
CA GLY A 15 -0.11 14.71 60.86
C GLY A 15 -0.19 15.36 59.48
N SER A 16 -0.80 16.53 59.45
CA SER A 16 -0.87 17.53 58.37
C SER A 16 0.39 17.75 57.53
N GLY A 17 0.22 17.94 56.21
CA GLY A 17 1.21 18.63 55.37
C GLY A 17 1.15 18.24 53.89
N GLY A 18 0.48 19.03 53.04
CA GLY A 18 0.55 18.88 51.59
C GLY A 18 1.89 19.41 51.03
N PRO A 19 2.45 18.83 49.96
CA PRO A 19 3.60 19.42 49.29
C PRO A 19 3.22 20.13 47.98
N THR A 20 3.60 21.40 48.00
CA THR A 20 4.01 22.30 46.91
C THR A 20 4.51 21.65 45.62
N VAL A 21 3.89 22.03 44.49
CA VAL A 21 4.39 21.80 43.12
C VAL A 21 5.46 22.86 42.81
N ARG A 22 6.71 22.44 42.57
CA ARG A 22 7.76 23.28 41.97
C ARG A 22 7.75 23.10 40.45
N SER A 23 7.60 24.21 39.73
CA SER A 23 7.77 24.27 38.28
C SER A 23 9.25 24.20 37.91
N LEU A 24 9.58 23.37 36.93
CA LEU A 24 10.87 23.40 36.22
C LEU A 24 10.58 23.78 34.77
N THR A 25 11.03 24.96 34.39
CA THR A 25 10.94 25.51 33.03
C THR A 25 12.10 25.00 32.18
N SER A 26 11.80 24.43 31.01
CA SER A 26 12.76 24.02 29.99
C SER A 26 13.20 25.24 29.13
N PRO A 27 14.44 25.31 28.62
CA PRO A 27 14.85 26.39 27.72
C PRO A 27 14.31 26.21 26.29
N PRO A 28 14.16 27.29 25.50
CA PRO A 28 13.56 27.24 24.17
C PRO A 28 14.51 26.70 23.09
N LEU A 29 13.94 25.99 22.11
CA LEU A 29 14.59 25.48 20.90
C LEU A 29 14.84 26.60 19.87
N PRO A 30 15.90 26.53 19.03
CA PRO A 30 16.14 27.52 17.99
C PRO A 30 15.24 27.33 16.75
N SER A 31 14.92 28.43 16.09
CA SER A 31 14.04 28.58 14.93
C SER A 31 14.57 27.93 13.63
N PRO A 32 13.68 27.52 12.69
CA PRO A 32 14.07 26.88 11.44
C PRO A 32 14.14 27.91 10.30
N ASP A 33 15.30 28.50 10.08
CA ASP A 33 15.62 29.21 8.83
C ASP A 33 16.93 28.67 8.27
N ARG A 34 16.83 27.72 7.33
CA ARG A 34 17.82 27.52 6.25
C ARG A 34 17.27 26.58 5.18
N ALA A 35 16.81 27.19 4.10
CA ALA A 35 16.49 26.56 2.84
C ALA A 35 17.73 25.88 2.23
N LEU A 36 17.53 24.67 1.71
CA LEU A 36 18.47 23.94 0.86
C LEU A 36 18.44 24.55 -0.55
N SER A 37 19.50 25.24 -0.96
CA SER A 37 19.69 25.68 -2.34
C SER A 37 21.00 25.13 -2.93
N SER A 38 20.88 24.66 -4.18
CA SER A 38 21.90 24.46 -5.22
C SER A 38 23.15 23.62 -4.90
N LEU A 39 23.16 22.38 -5.41
CA LEU A 39 24.40 21.61 -5.63
C LEU A 39 25.05 22.07 -6.94
N SER A 40 26.17 22.79 -6.82
CA SER A 40 27.13 22.97 -7.90
C SER A 40 28.31 21.99 -7.72
N LEU A 41 28.64 21.28 -8.79
CA LEU A 41 29.78 20.37 -8.88
C LEU A 41 31.08 21.17 -8.78
N THR A 42 31.92 20.92 -7.77
CA THR A 42 33.38 21.10 -7.90
C THR A 42 34.19 20.31 -6.86
N ARG A 43 35.14 19.55 -7.41
CA ARG A 43 36.45 19.09 -6.88
C ARG A 43 36.54 18.34 -5.54
N ARG A 44 36.95 17.07 -5.68
CA ARG A 44 37.55 16.19 -4.66
C ARG A 44 38.57 16.92 -3.78
N GLY A 45 38.29 16.94 -2.48
CA GLY A 45 39.27 17.14 -1.41
C GLY A 45 38.85 16.31 -0.20
N LEU A 46 39.77 15.47 0.31
CA LEU A 46 39.58 14.77 1.59
C LEU A 46 39.35 15.81 2.71
N PRO A 47 38.46 15.55 3.70
CA PRO A 47 38.21 16.52 4.75
C PRO A 47 39.46 16.66 5.63
N LYS A 48 39.99 17.88 5.75
CA LYS A 48 40.94 18.22 6.81
C LYS A 48 40.17 18.29 8.13
N GLU A 49 40.43 17.33 9.02
CA GLU A 49 39.86 17.30 10.36
C GLU A 49 40.37 18.50 11.18
N LYS A 50 39.45 19.27 11.78
CA LYS A 50 39.77 20.34 12.73
C LYS A 50 40.05 19.71 14.10
N MET A 51 41.27 19.87 14.59
CA MET A 51 41.65 19.55 15.97
C MET A 51 40.95 20.51 16.95
N SER A 52 40.42 19.97 18.05
CA SER A 52 39.96 20.75 19.21
C SER A 52 41.13 20.98 20.18
N GLU A 53 41.11 22.09 20.94
CA GLU A 53 42.18 22.53 21.85
C GLU A 53 42.48 21.56 23.02
N ASN A 54 41.73 20.46 23.19
CA ASN A 54 41.91 19.50 24.28
C ASN A 54 42.33 18.09 23.83
N GLY A 55 42.81 17.90 22.59
CA GLY A 55 43.39 16.62 22.14
C GLY A 55 42.43 15.42 22.03
N LEU A 56 41.14 15.61 22.33
CA LEU A 56 40.08 14.64 22.10
C LEU A 56 39.42 14.95 20.75
N MET A 57 39.66 14.07 19.76
CA MET A 57 38.96 14.14 18.49
C MET A 57 37.46 14.08 18.75
N SER A 58 36.72 15.11 18.32
CA SER A 58 35.26 15.03 18.22
C SER A 58 34.96 13.84 17.33
N ARG A 59 34.39 12.76 17.89
CA ARG A 59 33.95 11.61 17.09
C ARG A 59 32.88 12.10 16.14
N ALA A 60 33.24 12.32 14.88
CA ALA A 60 32.29 12.61 13.83
C ALA A 60 31.21 11.52 13.81
N LYS A 61 29.96 11.90 13.51
CA LYS A 61 28.87 10.93 13.41
C LYS A 61 29.21 9.92 12.32
N VAL A 62 29.08 8.62 12.64
CA VAL A 62 29.36 7.53 11.69
C VAL A 62 28.30 7.48 10.58
N LEU A 63 27.03 7.71 10.92
CA LEU A 63 25.91 7.75 9.98
C LEU A 63 25.52 9.22 9.70
N THR A 64 25.79 9.67 8.48
CA THR A 64 25.40 10.99 7.95
C THR A 64 24.81 10.82 6.55
N ILE A 65 24.26 11.88 5.96
CA ILE A 65 23.81 11.85 4.56
C ILE A 65 24.95 11.44 3.61
N ASP A 66 26.18 11.83 3.91
CA ASP A 66 27.32 11.48 3.06
C ASP A 66 27.72 10.00 3.19
N THR A 67 27.57 9.41 4.37
CA THR A 67 28.04 8.04 4.68
C THR A 67 26.94 6.98 4.70
N MET A 68 25.67 7.35 4.64
CA MET A 68 24.56 6.40 4.57
C MET A 68 24.48 5.68 3.22
N ASN A 69 23.77 4.53 3.20
CA ASN A 69 23.61 3.72 1.99
C ASN A 69 23.11 4.57 0.79
N PRO A 70 23.86 4.65 -0.32
CA PRO A 70 23.49 5.46 -1.47
C PRO A 70 22.20 5.02 -2.17
N THR A 71 21.78 3.75 -2.06
CA THR A 71 20.51 3.31 -2.64
C THR A 71 19.33 3.86 -1.85
N VAL A 72 19.42 3.87 -0.52
CA VAL A 72 18.40 4.47 0.37
C VAL A 72 18.22 5.97 0.11
N LYS A 73 19.28 6.69 -0.24
CA LYS A 73 19.20 8.12 -0.61
C LYS A 73 18.35 8.39 -1.85
N LYS A 74 18.18 7.40 -2.73
CA LYS A 74 17.36 7.50 -3.94
C LYS A 74 15.91 7.06 -3.72
N VAL A 75 15.59 6.50 -2.56
CA VAL A 75 14.24 6.03 -2.26
C VAL A 75 13.32 7.23 -2.03
N GLU A 76 12.31 7.35 -2.87
CA GLU A 76 11.25 8.34 -2.73
C GLU A 76 9.90 7.62 -2.58
N TYR A 77 9.07 8.08 -1.64
CA TYR A 77 7.74 7.50 -1.40
C TYR A 77 6.70 8.60 -1.15
N ALA A 78 6.14 9.12 -2.25
CA ALA A 78 5.31 10.32 -2.24
C ALA A 78 4.02 10.21 -1.42
N VAL A 79 3.47 9.00 -1.21
CA VAL A 79 2.24 8.77 -0.42
C VAL A 79 2.39 9.21 1.05
N ARG A 80 3.63 9.39 1.54
CA ARG A 80 3.96 9.94 2.87
C ARG A 80 4.95 11.11 2.79
N GLY A 81 4.92 11.87 1.69
CA GLY A 81 5.85 12.98 1.41
C GLY A 81 5.49 14.32 2.09
N PRO A 82 6.06 15.44 1.58
CA PRO A 82 5.95 16.77 2.18
C PRO A 82 4.51 17.26 2.44
N ILE A 83 3.56 16.97 1.54
CA ILE A 83 2.14 17.36 1.74
C ILE A 83 1.56 16.68 2.98
N VAL A 84 1.91 15.42 3.25
CA VAL A 84 1.40 14.69 4.42
C VAL A 84 2.01 15.26 5.70
N GLN A 85 3.29 15.64 5.66
CA GLN A 85 3.93 16.33 6.79
C GLN A 85 3.23 17.66 7.08
N ARG A 86 2.95 18.44 6.03
CA ARG A 86 2.23 19.70 6.18
C ARG A 86 0.80 19.52 6.68
N ALA A 87 0.11 18.47 6.24
CA ALA A 87 -1.22 18.12 6.72
C ALA A 87 -1.22 17.83 8.24
N VAL A 88 -0.22 17.09 8.73
CA VAL A 88 -0.04 16.84 10.18
C VAL A 88 0.25 18.12 10.95
N GLU A 89 1.04 19.04 10.39
CA GLU A 89 1.26 20.35 11.00
C GLU A 89 -0.04 21.14 11.09
N LEU A 90 -0.82 21.22 10.02
CA LEU A 90 -2.11 21.90 10.01
C LEU A 90 -3.11 21.32 11.02
N GLU A 91 -3.14 19.98 11.19
CA GLU A 91 -3.91 19.33 12.25
C GLU A 91 -3.47 19.79 13.65
N ARG A 92 -2.16 19.89 13.89
CA ARG A 92 -1.62 20.40 15.16
C ARG A 92 -1.99 21.87 15.36
N GLU A 93 -1.80 22.71 14.35
CA GLU A 93 -2.14 24.14 14.39
C GLU A 93 -3.63 24.37 14.72
N LEU A 94 -4.53 23.57 14.11
CA LEU A 94 -5.96 23.58 14.43
C LEU A 94 -6.23 23.16 15.89
N SER A 95 -5.55 22.13 16.38
CA SER A 95 -5.68 21.67 17.78
C SER A 95 -5.20 22.70 18.80
N GLU A 96 -4.26 23.56 18.40
CA GLU A 96 -3.75 24.70 19.18
C GLU A 96 -4.65 25.95 19.06
N GLY A 97 -5.76 25.87 18.32
CA GLY A 97 -6.74 26.94 18.17
C GLY A 97 -6.40 27.98 17.11
N MET A 98 -5.41 27.73 16.25
CA MET A 98 -5.08 28.65 15.16
C MET A 98 -6.22 28.69 14.13
N LYS A 99 -6.62 29.91 13.74
CA LYS A 99 -7.68 30.10 12.76
C LYS A 99 -7.19 29.76 11.36
N LYS A 100 -7.91 28.87 10.68
CA LYS A 100 -7.70 28.49 9.27
C LYS A 100 -8.99 28.69 8.46
N PRO A 101 -8.92 28.72 7.12
CA PRO A 101 -10.12 28.77 6.26
C PRO A 101 -10.98 27.50 6.31
N PHE A 102 -10.58 26.49 7.07
CA PHE A 102 -11.22 25.20 7.26
C PHE A 102 -11.11 24.78 8.73
N VAL A 103 -11.96 23.83 9.14
CA VAL A 103 -12.08 23.38 10.54
C VAL A 103 -11.40 22.03 10.80
N GLU A 104 -11.16 21.25 9.75
CA GLU A 104 -10.49 19.95 9.82
C GLU A 104 -9.62 19.74 8.57
N VAL A 105 -8.59 18.91 8.69
CA VAL A 105 -7.86 18.38 7.54
C VAL A 105 -8.54 17.09 7.08
N ILE A 106 -8.96 17.04 5.83
CA ILE A 106 -9.60 15.86 5.24
C ILE A 106 -8.53 15.05 4.50
N ARG A 107 -8.17 13.90 5.07
CA ARG A 107 -7.15 12.99 4.54
C ARG A 107 -7.70 12.16 3.38
N ALA A 108 -7.53 12.64 2.15
CA ALA A 108 -7.90 11.93 0.93
C ALA A 108 -6.69 11.28 0.22
N ASN A 109 -5.56 11.19 0.92
CA ASN A 109 -4.27 10.77 0.40
C ASN A 109 -3.96 9.29 0.62
N ILE A 110 -4.66 8.59 1.52
CA ILE A 110 -4.35 7.19 1.91
C ILE A 110 -5.54 6.25 1.69
N GLY A 111 -5.26 5.02 1.24
CA GLY A 111 -6.27 3.95 1.17
C GLY A 111 -6.29 3.14 2.45
N ASP A 112 -6.68 3.76 3.56
CA ASP A 112 -6.89 3.12 4.85
C ASP A 112 -8.39 3.15 5.18
N ALA A 113 -9.06 2.02 4.98
CA ALA A 113 -10.51 1.95 5.00
C ALA A 113 -11.11 2.32 6.36
N HIS A 114 -10.56 1.78 7.45
CA HIS A 114 -11.07 2.03 8.80
C HIS A 114 -10.76 3.44 9.29
N ALA A 115 -9.59 3.99 8.94
CA ALA A 115 -9.28 5.40 9.22
C ALA A 115 -10.25 6.37 8.53
N MET A 116 -10.94 5.92 7.48
CA MET A 116 -11.96 6.68 6.74
C MET A 116 -13.40 6.26 7.08
N GLY A 117 -13.61 5.50 8.15
CA GLY A 117 -14.93 5.19 8.70
C GLY A 117 -15.61 3.93 8.15
N GLN A 118 -14.95 3.15 7.29
CA GLN A 118 -15.44 1.81 6.94
C GLN A 118 -15.51 0.96 8.21
N GLN A 119 -16.64 0.30 8.42
CA GLN A 119 -16.82 -0.57 9.58
C GLN A 119 -16.08 -1.90 9.37
N PRO A 120 -15.48 -2.47 10.43
CA PRO A 120 -14.89 -3.79 10.34
C PRO A 120 -15.96 -4.87 10.13
N ILE A 121 -15.59 -5.95 9.46
CA ILE A 121 -16.45 -7.13 9.31
C ILE A 121 -16.58 -7.85 10.66
N THR A 122 -17.81 -8.10 11.10
CA THR A 122 -18.10 -8.63 12.44
C THR A 122 -17.47 -10.01 12.63
N PHE A 123 -17.62 -10.89 11.65
CA PHE A 123 -17.09 -12.25 11.70
C PHE A 123 -15.57 -12.28 11.90
N PHE A 124 -14.83 -11.39 11.22
CA PHE A 124 -13.37 -11.31 11.36
C PHE A 124 -12.98 -10.90 12.78
N ARG A 125 -13.69 -9.93 13.37
CA ARG A 125 -13.45 -9.49 14.74
C ARG A 125 -13.77 -10.58 15.76
N GLN A 126 -14.86 -11.31 15.55
CA GLN A 126 -15.25 -12.41 16.44
C GLN A 126 -14.18 -13.49 16.48
N VAL A 127 -13.74 -13.99 15.32
CA VAL A 127 -12.74 -15.06 15.27
C VAL A 127 -11.39 -14.58 15.82
N LEU A 128 -10.93 -13.38 15.46
CA LEU A 128 -9.66 -12.86 15.98
C LEU A 128 -9.70 -12.63 17.50
N ALA A 129 -10.84 -12.21 18.06
CA ALA A 129 -11.02 -12.09 19.51
C ALA A 129 -10.93 -13.46 20.18
N LEU A 130 -11.62 -14.48 19.64
CA LEU A 130 -11.56 -15.85 20.13
C LEU A 130 -10.14 -16.43 20.07
N CYS A 131 -9.39 -16.19 18.98
CA CYS A 131 -8.02 -16.63 18.89
C CYS A 131 -7.09 -15.88 19.86
N SER A 132 -7.34 -14.59 20.11
CA SER A 132 -6.52 -13.76 21.00
C SER A 132 -6.80 -14.06 22.48
N TYR A 133 -8.04 -14.41 22.81
CA TYR A 133 -8.46 -14.78 24.16
C TYR A 133 -9.31 -16.07 24.13
N PRO A 134 -8.67 -17.25 24.07
CA PRO A 134 -9.36 -18.53 23.87
C PRO A 134 -10.39 -18.92 24.95
N GLU A 135 -10.37 -18.29 26.13
CA GLU A 135 -11.41 -18.52 27.15
C GLU A 135 -12.82 -18.15 26.65
N LEU A 136 -12.91 -17.22 25.69
CA LEU A 136 -14.16 -16.83 25.03
C LEU A 136 -14.78 -17.93 24.17
N LEU A 137 -14.08 -19.03 23.88
CA LEU A 137 -14.68 -20.19 23.20
C LEU A 137 -15.87 -20.79 23.98
N ASN A 138 -15.87 -20.63 25.31
CA ASN A 138 -16.96 -21.08 26.18
C ASN A 138 -18.14 -20.09 26.24
N ASP A 139 -17.99 -18.88 25.68
CA ASP A 139 -19.01 -17.83 25.72
C ASP A 139 -20.13 -18.11 24.72
N SER A 140 -21.38 -18.09 25.17
CA SER A 140 -22.56 -18.38 24.33
C SER A 140 -22.93 -17.26 23.35
N THR A 141 -22.32 -16.07 23.47
CA THR A 141 -22.59 -14.93 22.59
C THR A 141 -21.88 -15.01 21.24
N PHE A 142 -20.83 -15.84 21.12
CA PHE A 142 -20.12 -16.05 19.86
C PHE A 142 -20.80 -17.15 19.03
N PRO A 143 -20.95 -16.95 17.70
CA PRO A 143 -21.56 -17.95 16.84
C PRO A 143 -20.65 -19.17 16.66
N GLU A 144 -21.25 -20.34 16.45
CA GLU A 144 -20.54 -21.62 16.48
C GLU A 144 -19.53 -21.78 15.32
N ASP A 145 -19.83 -21.19 14.17
CA ASP A 145 -18.90 -21.15 13.04
C ASP A 145 -17.66 -20.31 13.36
N ALA A 146 -17.80 -19.17 14.06
CA ALA A 146 -16.65 -18.38 14.51
C ALA A 146 -15.78 -19.15 15.52
N LYS A 147 -16.40 -19.88 16.46
CA LYS A 147 -15.67 -20.75 17.40
C LYS A 147 -14.94 -21.88 16.67
N SER A 148 -15.60 -22.52 15.72
CA SER A 148 -15.01 -23.56 14.88
C SER A 148 -13.79 -23.04 14.10
N ARG A 149 -13.89 -21.85 13.49
CA ARG A 149 -12.75 -21.21 12.82
C ARG A 149 -11.61 -20.93 13.80
N ALA A 150 -11.90 -20.32 14.95
CA ALA A 150 -10.89 -20.01 15.95
C ALA A 150 -10.17 -21.27 16.46
N HIS A 151 -10.93 -22.33 16.77
CA HIS A 151 -10.39 -23.60 17.23
C HIS A 151 -9.43 -24.21 16.20
N ARG A 152 -9.83 -24.23 14.93
CA ARG A 152 -9.01 -24.74 13.82
C ARG A 152 -7.71 -23.96 13.63
N ILE A 153 -7.77 -22.63 13.69
CA ILE A 153 -6.60 -21.75 13.59
C ILE A 153 -5.65 -22.01 14.76
N LEU A 154 -6.17 -22.05 15.99
CA LEU A 154 -5.37 -22.32 17.19
C LEU A 154 -4.70 -23.70 17.11
N GLN A 155 -5.43 -24.76 16.76
CA GLN A 155 -4.88 -26.12 16.57
C GLN A 155 -3.77 -26.19 15.52
N SER A 156 -3.78 -25.28 14.55
CA SER A 156 -2.75 -25.20 13.51
C SER A 156 -1.50 -24.43 13.97
N CYS A 157 -1.54 -23.83 15.17
CA CYS A 157 -0.42 -23.13 15.79
C CYS A 157 0.25 -24.01 16.85
N GLY A 158 1.57 -23.87 17.01
CA GLY A 158 2.31 -24.56 18.07
C GLY A 158 1.74 -24.25 19.45
N GLY A 159 1.45 -25.28 20.26
CA GLY A 159 0.90 -25.11 21.61
C GLY A 159 -0.52 -24.52 21.64
N ASN A 160 -1.26 -24.59 20.53
CA ASN A 160 -2.60 -24.03 20.40
C ASN A 160 -2.67 -22.51 20.67
N SER A 161 -1.62 -21.76 20.32
CA SER A 161 -1.49 -20.34 20.65
C SER A 161 -1.04 -19.51 19.45
N MET A 162 -1.74 -18.41 19.20
CA MET A 162 -1.31 -17.39 18.21
C MET A 162 -0.01 -16.67 18.58
N GLY A 163 0.50 -16.86 19.81
CA GLY A 163 1.79 -16.30 20.22
C GLY A 163 3.00 -17.08 19.70
N SER A 164 2.79 -18.27 19.15
CA SER A 164 3.86 -19.12 18.63
C SER A 164 4.28 -18.72 17.22
N TYR A 165 5.55 -18.96 16.86
CA TYR A 165 5.96 -18.92 15.47
C TYR A 165 5.22 -20.01 14.67
N SER A 166 4.84 -19.69 13.43
CA SER A 166 4.40 -20.67 12.44
C SER A 166 5.57 -21.09 11.54
N ALA A 167 5.33 -22.01 10.61
CA ALA A 167 6.30 -22.30 9.56
C ALA A 167 6.61 -21.03 8.75
N SER A 168 7.80 -20.93 8.16
CA SER A 168 8.24 -19.70 7.50
C SER A 168 7.45 -19.32 6.27
N GLN A 169 6.86 -20.31 5.58
CA GLN A 169 5.91 -20.09 4.49
C GLN A 169 4.51 -19.71 5.00
N GLY A 170 4.23 -19.90 6.29
CA GLY A 170 2.93 -19.66 6.92
C GLY A 170 2.32 -20.91 7.55
N ILE A 171 1.23 -20.72 8.29
CA ILE A 171 0.43 -21.80 8.86
C ILE A 171 -0.07 -22.69 7.72
N ASP A 172 0.19 -24.00 7.83
CA ASP A 172 -0.09 -24.97 6.78
C ASP A 172 -1.56 -25.00 6.37
N SER A 173 -2.47 -25.11 7.35
CA SER A 173 -3.92 -25.12 7.09
C SER A 173 -4.40 -23.86 6.36
N VAL A 174 -3.81 -22.71 6.66
CA VAL A 174 -4.12 -21.43 6.00
C VAL A 174 -3.61 -21.43 4.55
N ARG A 175 -2.40 -21.95 4.28
CA ARG A 175 -1.91 -22.12 2.90
C ARG A 175 -2.83 -23.02 2.09
N GLN A 176 -3.31 -24.11 2.69
CA GLN A 176 -4.27 -24.99 2.04
C GLN A 176 -5.61 -24.29 1.74
N ASP A 177 -6.09 -23.40 2.63
CA ASP A 177 -7.30 -22.61 2.37
C ASP A 177 -7.11 -21.56 1.27
N VAL A 178 -5.93 -20.93 1.23
CA VAL A 178 -5.57 -20.03 0.12
C VAL A 178 -5.61 -20.80 -1.20
N ALA A 179 -5.00 -21.99 -1.26
CA ALA A 179 -5.01 -22.81 -2.46
C ALA A 179 -6.44 -23.20 -2.90
N ARG A 180 -7.28 -23.66 -1.96
CA ARG A 180 -8.70 -23.96 -2.24
C ARG A 180 -9.49 -22.73 -2.68
N TYR A 181 -9.20 -21.56 -2.12
CA TYR A 181 -9.83 -20.30 -2.52
C TYR A 181 -9.46 -19.93 -3.96
N ILE A 182 -8.18 -20.02 -4.31
CA ILE A 182 -7.68 -19.75 -5.66
C ILE A 182 -8.34 -20.71 -6.65
N GLU A 183 -8.37 -22.01 -6.34
CA GLU A 183 -9.02 -23.03 -7.18
C GLU A 183 -10.52 -22.73 -7.40
N ARG A 184 -11.26 -22.38 -6.35
CA ARG A 184 -12.68 -21.98 -6.47
C ARG A 184 -12.85 -20.71 -7.29
N ARG A 185 -12.07 -19.66 -7.01
CA ARG A 185 -12.11 -18.37 -7.70
C ARG A 185 -11.82 -18.53 -9.20
N ASP A 186 -10.85 -19.38 -9.53
CA ASP A 186 -10.36 -19.56 -10.89
C ASP A 186 -11.14 -20.63 -11.68
N GLY A 187 -12.20 -21.22 -11.10
CA GLY A 187 -13.10 -22.15 -11.78
C GLY A 187 -12.57 -23.57 -11.91
N GLY A 188 -11.81 -24.03 -10.90
CA GLY A 188 -11.25 -25.39 -10.84
C GLY A 188 -9.82 -25.52 -11.33
N VAL A 189 -9.13 -24.40 -11.63
CA VAL A 189 -7.69 -24.44 -11.92
C VAL A 189 -6.94 -24.76 -10.63
N SER A 190 -6.31 -25.94 -10.57
CA SER A 190 -5.60 -26.43 -9.38
C SER A 190 -4.59 -25.42 -8.84
N CYS A 191 -4.38 -25.43 -7.53
CA CYS A 191 -3.40 -24.61 -6.83
C CYS A 191 -2.69 -25.50 -5.80
N ASP A 192 -1.36 -25.49 -5.79
CA ASP A 192 -0.57 -26.23 -4.80
C ASP A 192 -0.35 -25.35 -3.55
N PRO A 193 -0.70 -25.80 -2.33
CA PRO A 193 -0.36 -25.09 -1.10
C PRO A 193 1.14 -24.80 -0.93
N ASP A 194 2.03 -25.60 -1.53
CA ASP A 194 3.49 -25.40 -1.46
C ASP A 194 4.01 -24.31 -2.42
N ASP A 195 3.14 -23.77 -3.26
CA ASP A 195 3.38 -22.55 -4.05
C ASP A 195 2.93 -21.29 -3.32
N ILE A 196 2.29 -21.42 -2.15
CA ILE A 196 1.75 -20.32 -1.35
C ILE A 196 2.74 -19.92 -0.25
N TYR A 197 3.05 -18.63 -0.20
CA TYR A 197 3.80 -18.00 0.88
C TYR A 197 2.93 -16.93 1.52
N LEU A 198 2.60 -17.09 2.80
CA LEU A 198 1.98 -16.03 3.59
C LEU A 198 3.01 -14.93 3.86
N THR A 199 2.56 -13.68 3.89
CA THR A 199 3.45 -12.51 3.95
C THR A 199 2.91 -11.44 4.91
N THR A 200 3.78 -10.49 5.30
CA THR A 200 3.38 -9.32 6.10
C THR A 200 2.72 -8.24 5.23
N GLY A 201 1.56 -8.59 4.67
CA GLY A 201 0.90 -7.88 3.58
C GLY A 201 1.57 -8.12 2.23
N ALA A 202 0.91 -7.74 1.13
CA ALA A 202 1.47 -7.90 -0.22
C ALA A 202 2.82 -7.19 -0.41
N SER A 203 3.04 -6.05 0.27
CA SER A 203 4.29 -5.29 0.18
C SER A 203 5.52 -6.14 0.49
N ASP A 204 5.39 -7.04 1.45
CA ASP A 204 6.46 -7.93 1.88
C ASP A 204 6.81 -8.99 0.82
N GLY A 205 5.79 -9.57 0.19
CA GLY A 205 5.95 -10.51 -0.92
C GLY A 205 6.59 -9.85 -2.15
N ILE A 206 6.09 -8.67 -2.54
CA ILE A 206 6.62 -7.89 -3.67
C ILE A 206 8.12 -7.60 -3.48
N VAL A 207 8.50 -7.06 -2.33
CA VAL A 207 9.92 -6.75 -2.04
C VAL A 207 10.78 -8.02 -1.98
N THR A 208 10.23 -9.13 -1.48
CA THR A 208 10.93 -10.42 -1.45
C THR A 208 11.21 -10.95 -2.87
N MET A 209 10.23 -10.89 -3.76
CA MET A 209 10.41 -11.31 -5.16
C MET A 209 11.37 -10.39 -5.91
N LEU A 210 11.25 -9.07 -5.74
CA LEU A 210 12.19 -8.11 -6.33
C LEU A 210 13.63 -8.41 -5.88
N LYS A 211 13.86 -8.70 -4.58
CA LYS A 211 15.17 -9.08 -4.06
C LYS A 211 15.76 -10.30 -4.76
N LEU A 212 14.96 -11.34 -5.00
CA LEU A 212 15.41 -12.56 -5.69
C LEU A 212 15.78 -12.31 -7.17
N LEU A 213 15.10 -11.36 -7.82
CA LEU A 213 15.34 -11.03 -9.22
C LEU A 213 16.60 -10.18 -9.45
N MET A 214 17.19 -9.58 -8.41
CA MET A 214 18.32 -8.65 -8.53
C MET A 214 19.64 -9.37 -8.86
N CYS A 215 20.22 -9.03 -10.01
CA CYS A 215 21.54 -9.51 -10.41
C CYS A 215 22.24 -8.53 -11.37
N GLY A 216 23.52 -8.80 -11.64
CA GLY A 216 24.34 -8.11 -12.66
C GLY A 216 24.66 -6.66 -12.32
N GLU A 217 25.50 -6.02 -13.15
CA GLU A 217 25.85 -4.60 -13.05
C GLU A 217 25.88 -3.95 -14.45
N GLY A 218 25.85 -2.61 -14.52
CA GLY A 218 25.84 -1.89 -15.79
C GLY A 218 24.70 -2.37 -16.69
N ALA A 219 25.01 -2.70 -17.95
CA ALA A 219 24.05 -3.23 -18.91
C ALA A 219 23.48 -4.62 -18.54
N ALA A 220 24.12 -5.37 -17.64
CA ALA A 220 23.60 -6.64 -17.13
C ALA A 220 22.75 -6.48 -15.87
N ARG A 221 22.64 -5.27 -15.30
CA ARG A 221 21.83 -4.99 -14.10
C ARG A 221 20.38 -5.32 -14.40
N THR A 222 19.71 -5.99 -13.46
CA THR A 222 18.27 -6.26 -13.55
C THR A 222 17.47 -4.96 -13.78
N GLY A 223 16.70 -4.96 -14.86
CA GLY A 223 15.65 -4.00 -15.14
C GLY A 223 14.28 -4.58 -14.83
N VAL A 224 13.40 -3.77 -14.25
CA VAL A 224 12.02 -4.16 -13.91
C VAL A 224 11.05 -3.16 -14.53
N MET A 225 10.11 -3.67 -15.30
CA MET A 225 9.07 -2.89 -15.97
C MET A 225 7.91 -2.61 -15.01
N ILE A 226 7.58 -1.33 -14.84
CA ILE A 226 6.48 -0.88 -13.99
C ILE A 226 5.65 0.21 -14.69
N SER A 227 4.35 0.25 -14.39
CA SER A 227 3.42 1.19 -15.02
C SER A 227 3.69 2.62 -14.62
N ILE A 228 3.43 3.56 -15.52
CA ILE A 228 3.30 4.98 -15.24
C ILE A 228 1.87 5.42 -15.61
N PRO A 229 1.07 5.91 -14.65
CA PRO A 229 1.37 6.07 -13.22
C PRO A 229 1.56 4.72 -12.48
N GLN A 230 2.36 4.74 -11.41
CA GLN A 230 2.74 3.56 -10.63
C GLN A 230 2.12 3.55 -9.23
N TYR A 231 2.11 2.41 -8.54
CA TYR A 231 2.08 2.42 -7.07
C TYR A 231 3.51 2.62 -6.52
N PRO A 232 3.81 3.68 -5.73
CA PRO A 232 5.19 4.08 -5.43
C PRO A 232 6.00 3.09 -4.57
N LEU A 233 5.40 1.99 -4.11
CA LEU A 233 6.17 0.90 -3.50
C LEU A 233 7.19 0.32 -4.50
N TYR A 234 6.82 0.18 -5.77
CA TYR A 234 7.67 -0.43 -6.78
C TYR A 234 8.93 0.40 -7.03
N SER A 235 8.80 1.68 -7.39
CA SER A 235 9.95 2.58 -7.56
C SER A 235 10.82 2.66 -6.30
N ALA A 236 10.21 2.77 -5.12
CA ALA A 236 10.94 2.80 -3.86
C ALA A 236 11.78 1.51 -3.64
N ALA A 237 11.18 0.34 -3.85
CA ALA A 237 11.86 -0.94 -3.71
C ALA A 237 12.97 -1.13 -4.76
N LEU A 238 12.72 -0.75 -6.01
CA LEU A 238 13.73 -0.81 -7.08
C LEU A 238 14.91 0.11 -6.78
N ALA A 239 14.66 1.32 -6.28
CA ALA A 239 15.70 2.24 -5.85
C ALA A 239 16.52 1.68 -4.68
N GLU A 240 15.86 1.12 -3.65
CA GLU A 240 16.51 0.49 -2.49
C GLU A 240 17.44 -0.65 -2.90
N LEU A 241 16.98 -1.47 -3.87
CA LEU A 241 17.68 -2.65 -4.37
C LEU A 241 18.72 -2.33 -5.45
N GLY A 242 18.79 -1.08 -5.93
CA GLY A 242 19.71 -0.67 -7.00
C GLY A 242 19.36 -1.27 -8.36
N ALA A 243 18.08 -1.61 -8.59
CA ALA A 243 17.56 -2.05 -9.88
C ALA A 243 17.46 -0.91 -10.88
N VAL A 244 17.32 -1.23 -12.17
CA VAL A 244 16.91 -0.26 -13.19
C VAL A 244 15.39 -0.26 -13.30
N GLN A 245 14.78 0.90 -13.08
CA GLN A 245 13.34 1.10 -13.29
C GLN A 245 13.07 1.33 -14.78
N ILE A 246 12.25 0.47 -15.38
CA ILE A 246 11.81 0.59 -16.77
C ILE A 246 10.36 1.05 -16.76
N ASN A 247 10.10 2.23 -17.30
CA ASN A 247 8.76 2.82 -17.31
C ASN A 247 8.02 2.42 -18.58
N TYR A 248 6.81 1.91 -18.43
CA TYR A 248 5.84 1.84 -19.52
C TYR A 248 4.61 2.68 -19.17
N TYR A 249 4.05 3.39 -20.15
CA TYR A 249 2.94 4.31 -19.91
C TYR A 249 1.59 3.61 -20.11
N LEU A 250 0.67 3.76 -19.14
CA LEU A 250 -0.72 3.36 -19.32
C LEU A 250 -1.42 4.34 -20.26
N ASN A 251 -2.35 3.84 -21.07
CA ASN A 251 -3.07 4.66 -22.04
C ASN A 251 -4.24 5.39 -21.37
N GLU A 252 -4.00 6.63 -20.92
CA GLU A 252 -5.03 7.51 -20.33
C GLU A 252 -6.26 7.65 -21.22
N GLU A 253 -6.08 7.82 -22.54
CA GLU A 253 -7.18 8.05 -23.49
C GLU A 253 -8.06 6.82 -23.67
N ASN A 254 -7.55 5.63 -23.33
CA ASN A 254 -8.27 4.37 -23.36
C ASN A 254 -8.37 3.76 -21.96
N CYS A 255 -8.92 4.51 -21.01
CA CYS A 255 -9.24 4.07 -19.64
C CYS A 255 -8.06 3.46 -18.87
N TRP A 256 -6.84 3.97 -19.06
CA TRP A 256 -5.61 3.47 -18.43
C TRP A 256 -5.30 1.99 -18.74
N SER A 257 -5.74 1.51 -19.91
CA SER A 257 -5.40 0.18 -20.43
C SER A 257 -3.89 0.02 -20.68
N LEU A 258 -3.44 -1.23 -20.65
CA LEU A 258 -2.09 -1.60 -21.10
C LEU A 258 -2.05 -1.67 -22.63
N ASP A 259 -0.92 -1.27 -23.21
CA ASP A 259 -0.66 -1.36 -24.64
C ASP A 259 0.65 -2.13 -24.87
N ILE A 260 0.56 -3.24 -25.62
CA ILE A 260 1.72 -4.09 -25.93
C ILE A 260 2.77 -3.35 -26.76
N THR A 261 2.36 -2.41 -27.61
CA THR A 261 3.27 -1.57 -28.40
C THR A 261 4.13 -0.70 -27.48
N GLU A 262 3.52 -0.15 -26.43
CA GLU A 262 4.21 0.64 -25.41
C GLU A 262 5.13 -0.24 -24.54
N LEU A 263 4.68 -1.44 -24.16
CA LEU A 263 5.54 -2.40 -23.46
C LEU A 263 6.77 -2.77 -24.30
N GLN A 264 6.59 -3.05 -25.59
CA GLN A 264 7.68 -3.37 -26.51
C GLN A 264 8.65 -2.19 -26.66
N ARG A 265 8.13 -0.96 -26.82
CA ARG A 265 8.96 0.26 -26.89
C ARG A 265 9.84 0.41 -25.64
N ALA A 266 9.22 0.33 -24.45
CA ALA A 266 9.93 0.46 -23.18
C ALA A 266 10.99 -0.63 -22.99
N LEU A 267 10.67 -1.87 -23.39
CA LEU A 267 11.57 -3.00 -23.32
C LEU A 267 12.81 -2.81 -24.22
N ASP A 268 12.60 -2.40 -25.47
CA ASP A 268 13.67 -2.24 -26.45
C ASP A 268 14.61 -1.08 -26.11
N GLU A 269 14.08 0.03 -25.59
CA GLU A 269 14.89 1.12 -25.05
C GLU A 269 15.75 0.66 -23.86
N ALA A 270 15.14 -0.09 -22.93
CA ALA A 270 15.80 -0.55 -21.72
C ALA A 270 16.95 -1.54 -21.98
N ARG A 271 16.82 -2.38 -23.02
CA ARG A 271 17.86 -3.34 -23.44
C ARG A 271 19.20 -2.68 -23.81
N LEU A 272 19.18 -1.39 -24.12
CA LEU A 272 20.41 -0.63 -24.42
C LEU A 272 21.27 -0.40 -23.17
N HIS A 273 20.69 -0.46 -21.97
CA HIS A 273 21.36 -0.04 -20.74
C HIS A 273 21.08 -0.91 -19.51
N CYS A 274 20.27 -1.96 -19.62
CA CYS A 274 20.01 -2.94 -18.56
C CYS A 274 19.55 -4.28 -19.13
N ASN A 275 19.34 -5.27 -18.26
CA ASN A 275 18.75 -6.56 -18.60
C ASN A 275 17.32 -6.62 -18.02
N PRO A 276 16.28 -6.33 -18.82
CA PRO A 276 14.89 -6.47 -18.37
C PRO A 276 14.59 -7.92 -17.98
N ARG A 277 14.11 -8.14 -16.76
CA ARG A 277 13.81 -9.49 -16.25
C ARG A 277 12.39 -9.68 -15.72
N ALA A 278 11.68 -8.61 -15.40
CA ALA A 278 10.36 -8.70 -14.80
C ALA A 278 9.42 -7.61 -15.28
N LEU A 279 8.13 -7.94 -15.32
CA LEU A 279 7.04 -7.05 -15.63
C LEU A 279 6.01 -7.07 -14.49
N CYS A 280 5.86 -5.93 -13.83
CA CYS A 280 4.90 -5.76 -12.75
C CYS A 280 3.58 -5.19 -13.31
N ILE A 281 2.48 -5.87 -13.05
CA ILE A 281 1.12 -5.44 -13.43
C ILE A 281 0.31 -5.23 -12.16
N ILE A 282 -0.42 -4.11 -12.08
CA ILE A 282 -1.33 -3.82 -10.97
C ILE A 282 -2.76 -3.87 -11.51
N ASN A 283 -3.55 -4.85 -11.07
CA ASN A 283 -4.91 -5.07 -11.57
C ASN A 283 -5.85 -5.61 -10.47
N PRO A 284 -6.92 -4.88 -10.10
CA PRO A 284 -7.27 -3.52 -10.48
C PRO A 284 -6.21 -2.47 -10.11
N GLY A 285 -6.06 -1.43 -10.93
CA GLY A 285 -4.92 -0.52 -10.86
C GLY A 285 -4.96 0.54 -9.75
N ASN A 286 -3.78 0.93 -9.28
CA ASN A 286 -3.55 2.03 -8.34
C ASN A 286 -2.39 2.89 -8.87
N PRO A 287 -2.59 4.18 -9.14
CA PRO A 287 -3.69 5.04 -8.65
C PRO A 287 -4.93 5.13 -9.56
N THR A 288 -4.92 4.45 -10.71
CA THR A 288 -5.79 4.73 -11.85
C THR A 288 -7.18 4.12 -11.79
N GLY A 289 -7.40 3.10 -10.95
CA GLY A 289 -8.72 2.52 -10.73
C GLY A 289 -9.29 1.72 -11.91
N GLN A 290 -8.49 1.41 -12.93
CA GLN A 290 -8.91 0.58 -14.06
C GLN A 290 -8.92 -0.90 -13.73
N VAL A 291 -9.68 -1.67 -14.50
CA VAL A 291 -9.74 -3.13 -14.46
C VAL A 291 -9.40 -3.63 -15.86
N GLN A 292 -8.33 -4.42 -15.99
CA GLN A 292 -7.88 -4.94 -17.28
C GLN A 292 -8.84 -6.00 -17.79
N SER A 293 -9.11 -5.99 -19.10
CA SER A 293 -9.92 -7.03 -19.75
C SER A 293 -9.16 -8.35 -19.81
N ARG A 294 -9.88 -9.45 -20.02
CA ARG A 294 -9.29 -10.78 -20.20
C ARG A 294 -8.32 -10.81 -21.38
N GLU A 295 -8.69 -10.19 -22.50
CA GLU A 295 -7.88 -10.12 -23.74
C GLU A 295 -6.57 -9.37 -23.48
N CYS A 296 -6.64 -8.25 -22.76
CA CYS A 296 -5.45 -7.49 -22.37
C CYS A 296 -4.48 -8.34 -21.52
N ILE A 297 -5.01 -9.13 -20.58
CA ILE A 297 -4.20 -10.04 -19.76
C ILE A 297 -3.56 -11.13 -20.62
N GLU A 298 -4.30 -11.73 -21.57
CA GLU A 298 -3.74 -12.71 -22.52
C GLU A 298 -2.60 -12.12 -23.33
N ASP A 299 -2.77 -10.92 -23.87
CA ASP A 299 -1.76 -10.22 -24.67
C ASP A 299 -0.49 -9.95 -23.86
N VAL A 300 -0.64 -9.56 -22.59
CA VAL A 300 0.49 -9.37 -21.66
C VAL A 300 1.20 -10.69 -21.37
N ILE A 301 0.47 -11.79 -21.18
CA ILE A 301 1.06 -13.12 -20.97
C ILE A 301 1.83 -13.56 -22.23
N ARG A 302 1.27 -13.37 -23.43
CA ARG A 302 1.97 -13.67 -24.69
C ARG A 302 3.25 -12.85 -24.82
N PHE A 303 3.19 -11.56 -24.47
CA PHE A 303 4.36 -10.69 -24.47
C PHE A 303 5.43 -11.17 -23.47
N ALA A 304 5.06 -11.46 -22.24
CA ALA A 304 5.99 -11.93 -21.21
C ALA A 304 6.63 -13.28 -21.57
N ALA A 305 5.85 -14.21 -22.16
CA ALA A 305 6.36 -15.48 -22.65
C ALA A 305 7.38 -15.29 -23.79
N LYS A 306 7.05 -14.45 -24.78
CA LYS A 306 7.93 -14.14 -25.92
C LYS A 306 9.24 -13.50 -25.46
N GLU A 307 9.16 -12.55 -24.54
CA GLU A 307 10.29 -11.74 -24.10
C GLU A 307 11.01 -12.31 -22.86
N ARG A 308 10.54 -13.46 -22.33
CA ARG A 308 11.07 -14.17 -21.16
C ARG A 308 11.13 -13.29 -19.91
N LEU A 309 10.01 -12.65 -19.59
CA LEU A 309 9.86 -11.78 -18.42
C LEU A 309 9.12 -12.52 -17.30
N PHE A 310 9.63 -12.40 -16.07
CA PHE A 310 8.94 -12.84 -14.87
C PHE A 310 7.72 -11.92 -14.61
N LEU A 311 6.51 -12.48 -14.55
CA LEU A 311 5.31 -11.71 -14.27
C LEU A 311 5.12 -11.51 -12.77
N MET A 312 4.85 -10.27 -12.37
CA MET A 312 4.47 -9.92 -11.00
C MET A 312 3.06 -9.30 -11.02
N ALA A 313 2.04 -10.07 -10.68
CA ALA A 313 0.64 -9.66 -10.71
C ALA A 313 0.17 -9.19 -9.32
N ASP A 314 0.05 -7.88 -9.16
CA ASP A 314 -0.46 -7.23 -7.95
C ASP A 314 -1.99 -7.13 -8.00
N GLU A 315 -2.65 -8.12 -7.38
CA GLU A 315 -4.09 -8.36 -7.44
C GLU A 315 -4.77 -8.03 -6.10
N VAL A 316 -4.19 -7.10 -5.33
CA VAL A 316 -4.69 -6.75 -3.99
C VAL A 316 -6.09 -6.12 -3.98
N TYR A 317 -6.57 -5.65 -5.13
CA TYR A 317 -7.88 -5.01 -5.28
C TYR A 317 -8.94 -5.92 -5.92
N GLN A 318 -8.71 -7.23 -6.05
CA GLN A 318 -9.54 -8.15 -6.84
C GLN A 318 -11.03 -8.16 -6.49
N ASP A 319 -11.42 -7.93 -5.23
CA ASP A 319 -12.82 -7.84 -4.81
C ASP A 319 -13.47 -6.47 -5.05
N ASN A 320 -12.68 -5.45 -5.41
CA ASN A 320 -13.17 -4.10 -5.70
C ASN A 320 -13.25 -3.87 -7.20
N VAL A 321 -14.34 -4.34 -7.80
CA VAL A 321 -14.71 -4.09 -9.19
C VAL A 321 -16.14 -3.54 -9.20
N TYR A 322 -16.33 -2.38 -9.82
CA TYR A 322 -17.56 -1.58 -9.73
C TYR A 322 -18.22 -1.34 -11.08
N ALA A 323 -17.43 -1.12 -12.13
CA ALA A 323 -17.97 -0.71 -13.42
C ALA A 323 -18.71 -1.86 -14.11
N ASP A 324 -19.86 -1.53 -14.70
CA ASP A 324 -20.65 -2.48 -15.48
C ASP A 324 -19.80 -3.06 -16.63
N GLY A 325 -19.87 -4.38 -16.82
CA GLY A 325 -19.10 -5.10 -17.83
C GLY A 325 -17.63 -5.34 -17.47
N CYS A 326 -17.13 -4.82 -16.35
CA CYS A 326 -15.80 -5.17 -15.84
C CYS A 326 -15.89 -6.38 -14.91
N GLN A 327 -14.93 -7.29 -15.03
CA GLN A 327 -14.78 -8.44 -14.15
C GLN A 327 -13.29 -8.60 -13.80
N PHE A 328 -13.01 -9.02 -12.57
CA PHE A 328 -11.66 -9.44 -12.22
C PHE A 328 -11.33 -10.80 -12.87
N HIS A 329 -10.24 -10.84 -13.63
CA HIS A 329 -9.61 -12.05 -14.11
C HIS A 329 -8.23 -12.13 -13.51
N SER A 330 -7.93 -13.23 -12.79
CA SER A 330 -6.58 -13.44 -12.26
C SER A 330 -5.63 -13.79 -13.40
N PHE A 331 -4.38 -13.33 -13.29
CA PHE A 331 -3.32 -13.73 -14.22
C PHE A 331 -3.15 -15.26 -14.23
N LYS A 332 -3.30 -15.92 -13.07
CA LYS A 332 -3.27 -17.37 -12.97
C LYS A 332 -4.35 -18.02 -13.83
N LYS A 333 -5.62 -17.63 -13.67
CA LYS A 333 -6.72 -18.21 -14.44
C LYS A 333 -6.45 -18.10 -15.94
N VAL A 334 -6.13 -16.90 -16.41
CA VAL A 334 -5.91 -16.65 -17.84
C VAL A 334 -4.70 -17.44 -18.35
N LEU A 335 -3.60 -17.48 -17.60
CA LEU A 335 -2.41 -18.24 -17.96
C LEU A 335 -2.69 -19.73 -18.15
N PHE A 336 -3.45 -20.34 -17.25
CA PHE A 336 -3.82 -21.77 -17.35
C PHE A 336 -4.83 -22.03 -18.47
N GLU A 337 -5.79 -21.12 -18.71
CA GLU A 337 -6.73 -21.20 -19.83
C GLU A 337 -6.03 -21.10 -21.20
N MET A 338 -4.90 -20.39 -21.27
CA MET A 338 -4.10 -20.25 -22.50
C MET A 338 -3.36 -21.54 -22.90
N GLY A 339 -3.32 -22.56 -22.04
CA GLY A 339 -2.76 -23.86 -22.36
C GLY A 339 -1.32 -24.09 -21.85
N PRO A 340 -0.85 -25.36 -21.89
CA PRO A 340 0.41 -25.80 -21.30
C PRO A 340 1.64 -25.14 -21.93
N GLU A 341 1.55 -24.63 -23.15
CA GLU A 341 2.64 -23.87 -23.77
C GLU A 341 2.99 -22.59 -22.99
N TYR A 342 2.00 -22.00 -22.30
CA TYR A 342 2.18 -20.84 -21.44
C TYR A 342 2.22 -21.24 -19.96
N SER A 343 1.26 -22.07 -19.52
CA SER A 343 1.10 -22.40 -18.10
C SER A 343 2.24 -23.21 -17.50
N ASN A 344 3.05 -23.89 -18.32
CA ASN A 344 4.24 -24.62 -17.85
C ASN A 344 5.55 -23.84 -18.01
N THR A 345 5.52 -22.62 -18.58
CA THR A 345 6.73 -21.90 -18.99
C THR A 345 6.82 -20.49 -18.43
N VAL A 346 5.70 -19.78 -18.27
CA VAL A 346 5.70 -18.40 -17.78
C VAL A 346 5.82 -18.40 -16.27
N GLU A 347 6.90 -17.80 -15.77
CA GLU A 347 7.09 -17.55 -14.34
C GLU A 347 6.14 -16.44 -13.87
N LEU A 348 5.35 -16.71 -12.83
CA LEU A 348 4.37 -15.76 -12.30
C LEU A 348 4.39 -15.77 -10.77
N ALA A 349 4.40 -14.57 -10.18
CA ALA A 349 4.03 -14.35 -8.79
C ALA A 349 2.78 -13.47 -8.70
N SER A 350 1.71 -13.98 -8.10
CA SER A 350 0.46 -13.26 -7.85
C SER A 350 0.36 -12.86 -6.37
N PHE A 351 0.01 -11.60 -6.09
CA PHE A 351 -0.01 -11.03 -4.75
C PHE A 351 -1.43 -10.69 -4.29
N HIS A 352 -1.74 -11.05 -3.04
CA HIS A 352 -2.99 -10.65 -2.39
C HIS A 352 -2.76 -10.16 -0.94
N SER A 353 -3.76 -9.48 -0.37
CA SER A 353 -3.64 -8.74 0.89
C SER A 353 -4.96 -8.62 1.62
N THR A 354 -4.93 -8.69 2.95
CA THR A 354 -6.11 -8.43 3.80
C THR A 354 -6.44 -6.94 3.93
N SER A 355 -5.59 -6.06 3.38
CA SER A 355 -5.64 -4.61 3.68
C SER A 355 -6.68 -3.82 2.88
N LYS A 356 -7.22 -4.40 1.80
CA LYS A 356 -7.97 -3.64 0.78
C LYS A 356 -9.41 -4.12 0.72
N CYS A 357 -10.21 -3.55 -0.16
CA CYS A 357 -11.57 -3.97 -0.42
C CYS A 357 -12.52 -3.94 0.80
N TYR A 358 -13.58 -4.75 0.77
CA TYR A 358 -14.59 -4.81 1.84
C TYR A 358 -14.01 -5.24 3.19
N MET A 359 -12.91 -6.01 3.18
CA MET A 359 -12.18 -6.43 4.38
C MET A 359 -11.46 -5.26 5.05
N GLY A 360 -10.67 -4.46 4.32
CA GLY A 360 -10.16 -3.16 4.81
C GLY A 360 -9.16 -3.22 5.99
N GLU A 361 -8.60 -4.39 6.30
CA GLU A 361 -7.86 -4.66 7.54
C GLU A 361 -6.35 -4.32 7.45
N CYS A 362 -6.04 -3.07 7.09
CA CYS A 362 -4.68 -2.58 6.83
C CYS A 362 -3.67 -2.84 7.97
N GLY A 363 -4.13 -2.75 9.22
CA GLY A 363 -3.29 -2.81 10.42
C GLY A 363 -2.82 -4.22 10.79
N PHE A 364 -3.55 -5.26 10.38
CA PHE A 364 -3.21 -6.66 10.69
C PHE A 364 -2.08 -7.22 9.83
N ARG A 365 -1.76 -6.54 8.72
CA ARG A 365 -0.63 -6.88 7.84
C ARG A 365 -0.66 -8.34 7.35
N GLY A 366 -1.82 -8.86 6.98
CA GLY A 366 -1.96 -10.18 6.34
C GLY A 366 -1.82 -10.09 4.82
N GLY A 367 -1.18 -11.09 4.21
CA GLY A 367 -1.00 -11.20 2.76
C GLY A 367 -0.59 -12.61 2.36
N TYR A 368 -0.66 -12.90 1.06
CA TYR A 368 0.02 -14.05 0.48
C TYR A 368 0.59 -13.69 -0.90
N MET A 369 1.54 -14.51 -1.35
CA MET A 369 1.91 -14.63 -2.74
C MET A 369 1.82 -16.09 -3.17
N GLU A 370 1.30 -16.32 -4.37
CA GLU A 370 1.37 -17.59 -5.07
C GLU A 370 2.46 -17.48 -6.13
N ILE A 371 3.32 -18.49 -6.25
CA ILE A 371 4.44 -18.51 -7.19
C ILE A 371 4.40 -19.79 -8.00
N ILE A 372 4.31 -19.68 -9.33
CA ILE A 372 4.27 -20.82 -10.24
C ILE A 372 5.44 -20.76 -11.24
N ASN A 373 5.87 -21.94 -11.69
CA ASN A 373 6.96 -22.15 -12.64
C ASN A 373 8.33 -21.58 -12.21
N MET A 374 8.53 -21.31 -10.92
CA MET A 374 9.84 -20.92 -10.41
C MET A 374 10.80 -22.11 -10.41
N ASP A 375 12.05 -21.88 -10.79
CA ASP A 375 13.13 -22.86 -10.67
C ASP A 375 13.26 -23.40 -9.22
N ASP A 376 13.36 -24.72 -9.07
CA ASP A 376 13.34 -25.39 -7.75
C ASP A 376 14.48 -24.95 -6.83
N ASP A 377 15.68 -24.72 -7.37
CA ASP A 377 16.83 -24.25 -6.58
C ASP A 377 16.61 -22.80 -6.13
N VAL A 378 15.97 -21.98 -6.95
CA VAL A 378 15.54 -20.62 -6.58
C VAL A 378 14.43 -20.67 -5.51
N LYS A 379 13.45 -21.58 -5.62
CA LYS A 379 12.40 -21.80 -4.61
C LYS A 379 13.00 -22.22 -3.26
N ALA A 380 14.07 -23.01 -3.27
CA ALA A 380 14.82 -23.34 -2.06
C ALA A 380 15.52 -22.10 -1.45
N GLN A 381 16.10 -21.21 -2.28
CA GLN A 381 16.65 -19.93 -1.79
C GLN A 381 15.58 -19.00 -1.25
N LEU A 382 14.40 -18.95 -1.87
CA LEU A 382 13.25 -18.20 -1.35
C LEU A 382 12.85 -18.71 0.04
N THR A 383 12.71 -20.03 0.20
CA THR A 383 12.38 -20.66 1.49
C THR A 383 13.43 -20.31 2.55
N LYS A 384 14.72 -20.35 2.19
CA LYS A 384 15.80 -19.90 3.07
C LYS A 384 15.66 -18.42 3.42
N LEU A 385 15.41 -17.54 2.45
CA LEU A 385 15.28 -16.09 2.67
C LEU A 385 14.13 -15.76 3.64
N VAL A 386 12.97 -16.39 3.50
CA VAL A 386 11.84 -16.17 4.40
C VAL A 386 12.08 -16.76 5.80
N SER A 387 12.84 -17.86 5.90
CA SER A 387 13.16 -18.48 7.19
C SER A 387 14.02 -17.63 8.11
N VAL A 388 14.90 -16.78 7.56
CA VAL A 388 15.72 -15.84 8.34
C VAL A 388 14.86 -14.82 9.10
N ARG A 389 13.60 -14.63 8.66
CA ARG A 389 12.62 -13.73 9.28
C ARG A 389 11.63 -14.45 10.18
N LEU A 390 11.83 -15.75 10.41
CA LEU A 390 10.97 -16.64 11.17
C LEU A 390 9.63 -16.91 10.47
N CYS A 391 8.64 -16.03 10.61
CA CYS A 391 7.34 -16.12 9.94
C CYS A 391 6.62 -14.74 9.95
N PRO A 392 5.60 -14.52 9.10
CA PRO A 392 4.71 -13.37 9.26
C PRO A 392 3.98 -13.41 10.62
N PRO A 393 3.50 -12.28 11.16
CA PRO A 393 2.68 -12.29 12.38
C PRO A 393 1.43 -13.17 12.22
N VAL A 394 1.22 -14.11 13.16
CA VAL A 394 0.10 -15.06 13.12
C VAL A 394 -1.28 -14.40 13.04
N PRO A 395 -1.59 -13.26 13.71
CA PRO A 395 -2.88 -12.60 13.54
C PRO A 395 -3.17 -12.18 12.09
N GLY A 396 -2.15 -11.79 11.32
CA GLY A 396 -2.30 -11.48 9.90
C GLY A 396 -2.55 -12.73 9.05
N GLN A 397 -1.93 -13.86 9.41
CA GLN A 397 -2.17 -15.16 8.77
C GLN A 397 -3.59 -15.69 9.09
N ALA A 398 -4.00 -15.60 10.35
CA ALA A 398 -5.34 -15.95 10.80
C ALA A 398 -6.41 -15.12 10.10
N LEU A 399 -6.18 -13.81 9.92
CA LEU A 399 -7.11 -13.00 9.16
C LEU A 399 -7.13 -13.37 7.67
N MET A 400 -5.98 -13.71 7.08
CA MET A 400 -5.94 -14.18 5.70
C MET A 400 -6.81 -15.43 5.51
N ASP A 401 -6.74 -16.38 6.46
CA ASP A 401 -7.63 -17.57 6.51
C ASP A 401 -9.11 -17.18 6.38
N LEU A 402 -9.56 -16.17 7.12
CA LEU A 402 -10.95 -15.72 7.13
C LEU A 402 -11.35 -15.01 5.83
N VAL A 403 -10.41 -14.33 5.19
CA VAL A 403 -10.63 -13.69 3.89
C VAL A 403 -10.84 -14.76 2.80
N VAL A 404 -10.02 -15.82 2.80
CA VAL A 404 -10.07 -16.87 1.77
C VAL A 404 -11.08 -17.98 2.08
N ASN A 405 -11.48 -18.12 3.34
CA ASN A 405 -12.47 -19.07 3.83
C ASN A 405 -13.57 -18.38 4.66
N PRO A 406 -14.36 -17.48 4.03
CA PRO A 406 -15.44 -16.77 4.71
C PRO A 406 -16.58 -17.74 5.11
N PRO A 407 -17.55 -17.28 5.91
CA PRO A 407 -18.77 -18.03 6.17
C PRO A 407 -19.43 -18.51 4.87
N GLN A 408 -19.95 -19.73 4.87
CA GLN A 408 -20.61 -20.40 3.75
C GLN A 408 -22.13 -20.47 3.95
N PRO A 409 -22.93 -20.61 2.87
CA PRO A 409 -24.38 -20.78 2.99
C PRO A 409 -24.75 -21.89 3.98
N GLY A 410 -25.61 -21.57 4.95
CA GLY A 410 -26.02 -22.48 6.02
C GLY A 410 -25.22 -22.35 7.33
N GLU A 411 -24.10 -21.61 7.33
CA GLU A 411 -23.38 -21.27 8.56
C GLU A 411 -24.03 -20.07 9.29
N PRO A 412 -24.04 -20.04 10.64
CA PRO A 412 -24.73 -19.00 11.43
C PRO A 412 -24.36 -17.55 11.09
N SER A 413 -23.11 -17.29 10.70
CA SER A 413 -22.60 -15.93 10.43
C SER A 413 -22.77 -15.50 8.97
N TYR A 414 -23.22 -16.40 8.07
CA TYR A 414 -23.27 -16.16 6.62
C TYR A 414 -24.10 -14.95 6.22
N ASP A 415 -25.35 -14.89 6.68
CA ASP A 415 -26.29 -13.83 6.27
C ASP A 415 -25.78 -12.44 6.68
N ASN A 416 -25.21 -12.32 7.89
CA ASN A 416 -24.63 -11.06 8.35
C ASN A 416 -23.36 -10.71 7.59
N PHE A 417 -22.47 -11.67 7.36
CA PHE A 417 -21.24 -11.46 6.59
C PHE A 417 -21.53 -10.97 5.17
N ILE A 418 -22.45 -11.63 4.45
CA ILE A 418 -22.82 -11.22 3.08
C ILE A 418 -23.49 -9.85 3.08
N LYS A 419 -24.32 -9.54 4.09
CA LYS A 419 -24.91 -8.20 4.24
C LYS A 419 -23.85 -7.12 4.41
N GLU A 420 -22.88 -7.31 5.32
CA GLU A 420 -21.78 -6.36 5.55
C GLU A 420 -20.90 -6.18 4.31
N ARG A 421 -20.49 -7.29 3.68
CA ARG A 421 -19.70 -7.30 2.44
C ARG A 421 -20.41 -6.55 1.32
N THR A 422 -21.68 -6.90 1.06
CA THR A 422 -22.46 -6.33 -0.04
C THR A 422 -22.73 -4.84 0.19
N ALA A 423 -23.09 -4.44 1.42
CA ALA A 423 -23.29 -3.04 1.75
C ALA A 423 -22.02 -2.22 1.54
N THR A 424 -20.86 -2.73 1.96
CA THR A 424 -19.57 -2.05 1.79
C THR A 424 -19.21 -1.87 0.31
N LEU A 425 -19.31 -2.94 -0.49
CA LEU A 425 -19.01 -2.88 -1.92
C LEU A 425 -19.99 -1.95 -2.68
N SER A 426 -21.28 -1.99 -2.35
CA SER A 426 -22.30 -1.12 -2.96
C SER A 426 -21.98 0.36 -2.70
N VAL A 427 -21.66 0.71 -1.45
CA VAL A 427 -21.31 2.09 -1.09
C VAL A 427 -20.01 2.53 -1.77
N LEU A 428 -19.02 1.65 -1.93
CA LEU A 428 -17.81 1.98 -2.68
C LEU A 428 -18.10 2.23 -4.17
N ALA A 429 -18.94 1.40 -4.81
CA ALA A 429 -19.35 1.58 -6.20
C ALA A 429 -20.12 2.91 -6.41
N GLU A 430 -21.04 3.25 -5.51
CA GLU A 430 -21.76 4.53 -5.53
C GLU A 430 -20.79 5.73 -5.42
N LYS A 431 -19.82 5.65 -4.50
CA LYS A 431 -18.81 6.70 -4.32
C LYS A 431 -17.86 6.83 -5.50
N ALA A 432 -17.50 5.71 -6.14
CA ALA A 432 -16.71 5.69 -7.36
C ALA A 432 -17.43 6.45 -8.49
N LYS A 433 -18.69 6.10 -8.75
CA LYS A 433 -19.54 6.77 -9.74
C LYS A 433 -19.75 8.25 -9.44
N LEU A 434 -20.05 8.59 -8.19
CA LEU A 434 -20.22 9.98 -7.74
C LEU A 434 -18.95 10.81 -8.00
N THR A 435 -17.78 10.26 -7.67
CA THR A 435 -16.48 10.93 -7.85
C THR A 435 -16.22 11.24 -9.31
N GLU A 436 -16.37 10.25 -10.19
CA GLU A 436 -16.22 10.43 -11.64
C GLU A 436 -17.19 11.50 -12.17
N GLN A 437 -18.47 11.39 -11.84
CA GLN A 437 -19.51 12.31 -12.31
C GLN A 437 -19.23 13.74 -11.90
N VAL A 438 -18.91 13.99 -10.62
CA VAL A 438 -18.70 15.35 -10.14
C VAL A 438 -17.42 15.95 -10.73
N LEU A 439 -16.30 15.21 -10.74
CA LEU A 439 -15.04 15.75 -11.26
C LEU A 439 -15.13 16.10 -12.76
N ASN A 440 -15.85 15.31 -13.55
CA ASN A 440 -16.06 15.60 -14.97
C ASN A 440 -17.01 16.78 -15.25
N THR A 441 -17.67 17.36 -14.23
CA THR A 441 -18.43 18.62 -14.39
C THR A 441 -17.56 19.87 -14.24
N VAL A 442 -16.30 19.72 -13.82
CA VAL A 442 -15.40 20.84 -13.53
C VAL A 442 -14.55 21.13 -14.76
N GLN A 443 -14.72 22.32 -15.35
CA GLN A 443 -13.89 22.76 -16.47
C GLN A 443 -12.41 22.71 -16.09
N GLY A 444 -11.59 22.06 -16.93
CA GLY A 444 -10.17 21.87 -16.67
C GLY A 444 -9.83 20.59 -15.92
N ILE A 445 -10.81 19.82 -15.46
CA ILE A 445 -10.63 18.48 -14.87
C ILE A 445 -11.24 17.42 -15.78
N SER A 446 -10.51 16.33 -16.00
CA SER A 446 -11.03 15.11 -16.63
C SER A 446 -10.70 13.91 -15.76
N CYS A 447 -11.66 13.01 -15.56
CA CYS A 447 -11.51 11.82 -14.75
C CYS A 447 -11.99 10.60 -15.54
N ASN A 448 -11.10 9.64 -15.75
CA ASN A 448 -11.48 8.33 -16.28
C ASN A 448 -12.42 7.60 -15.31
N PRO A 449 -13.19 6.61 -15.81
CA PRO A 449 -14.04 5.78 -14.97
C PRO A 449 -13.24 5.07 -13.87
N VAL A 450 -13.77 5.10 -12.65
CA VAL A 450 -13.21 4.35 -11.52
C VAL A 450 -13.80 2.93 -11.56
N GLN A 451 -13.22 2.07 -12.38
CA GLN A 451 -13.72 0.71 -12.62
C GLN A 451 -13.53 -0.22 -11.42
N GLY A 452 -12.56 0.06 -10.55
CA GLY A 452 -12.23 -0.75 -9.38
C GLY A 452 -11.30 -0.04 -8.39
N ALA A 453 -10.66 -0.83 -7.52
CA ALA A 453 -9.76 -0.37 -6.46
C ALA A 453 -10.43 0.64 -5.50
N MET A 454 -9.75 1.73 -5.12
CA MET A 454 -10.27 2.73 -4.16
C MET A 454 -9.88 4.17 -4.53
N TYR A 455 -9.43 4.40 -5.75
CA TYR A 455 -8.81 5.67 -6.12
C TYR A 455 -9.31 6.17 -7.47
N SER A 456 -9.36 7.50 -7.59
CA SER A 456 -9.39 8.18 -8.87
C SER A 456 -8.07 8.90 -9.11
N PHE A 457 -7.72 9.07 -10.40
CA PHE A 457 -6.52 9.78 -10.83
C PHE A 457 -6.88 10.82 -11.91
N PRO A 458 -7.67 11.86 -11.55
CA PRO A 458 -8.08 12.89 -12.49
C PRO A 458 -6.88 13.67 -13.03
N ARG A 459 -6.97 14.01 -14.31
CA ARG A 459 -6.11 14.97 -14.98
C ARG A 459 -6.62 16.38 -14.76
N ILE A 460 -5.70 17.29 -14.49
CA ILE A 460 -5.98 18.71 -14.30
C ILE A 460 -5.22 19.55 -15.33
N THR A 461 -5.90 20.58 -15.83
CA THR A 461 -5.30 21.63 -16.65
C THR A 461 -4.78 22.71 -15.72
N ILE A 462 -3.46 22.86 -15.65
CA ILE A 462 -2.81 23.90 -14.85
C ILE A 462 -2.46 25.09 -15.77
N PRO A 463 -2.92 26.33 -15.46
CA PRO A 463 -2.58 27.50 -16.27
C PRO A 463 -1.08 27.76 -16.34
N LYS A 464 -0.61 28.33 -17.46
CA LYS A 464 0.82 28.58 -17.71
C LYS A 464 1.49 29.40 -16.60
N LYS A 465 0.84 30.45 -16.09
CA LYS A 465 1.37 31.27 -14.99
C LYS A 465 1.58 30.47 -13.70
N ALA A 466 0.69 29.51 -13.40
CA ALA A 466 0.85 28.63 -12.24
C ALA A 466 2.00 27.64 -12.43
N ILE A 467 2.21 27.14 -13.65
CA ILE A 467 3.36 26.29 -13.99
C ILE A 467 4.66 27.09 -13.80
N GLU A 468 4.74 28.31 -14.33
CA GLU A 468 5.90 29.20 -14.18
C GLU A 468 6.20 29.48 -12.70
N GLU A 469 5.20 29.85 -11.89
CA GLU A 469 5.40 30.09 -10.45
C GLU A 469 5.86 28.82 -9.71
N ALA A 470 5.31 27.65 -10.06
CA ALA A 470 5.75 26.39 -9.46
C ALA A 470 7.23 26.11 -9.76
N LEU A 471 7.65 26.31 -11.01
CA LEU A 471 9.03 26.12 -11.44
C LEU A 471 9.99 27.13 -10.79
N ASP A 472 9.59 28.40 -10.64
CA ASP A 472 10.35 29.43 -9.94
C ASP A 472 10.59 29.06 -8.46
N LYS A 473 9.68 28.27 -7.86
CA LYS A 473 9.79 27.74 -6.50
C LYS A 473 10.51 26.37 -6.43
N GLY A 474 10.98 25.85 -7.56
CA GLY A 474 11.59 24.52 -7.64
C GLY A 474 10.61 23.38 -7.33
N GLN A 475 9.32 23.57 -7.60
CA GLN A 475 8.27 22.59 -7.36
C GLN A 475 7.68 22.06 -8.66
N GLN A 476 7.24 20.80 -8.64
CA GLN A 476 6.40 20.27 -9.71
C GLN A 476 5.03 20.99 -9.73
N PRO A 477 4.44 21.29 -10.90
CA PRO A 477 3.18 22.04 -10.97
C PRO A 477 2.01 21.41 -10.20
N ASP A 478 1.90 20.08 -10.21
CA ASP A 478 0.85 19.37 -9.46
C ASP A 478 1.11 19.34 -7.94
N MET A 479 2.37 19.30 -7.50
CA MET A 479 2.76 19.48 -6.11
C MET A 479 2.35 20.87 -5.62
N PHE A 480 2.63 21.91 -6.41
CA PHE A 480 2.22 23.28 -6.11
C PHE A 480 0.69 23.39 -6.00
N TYR A 481 -0.04 22.83 -6.97
CA TYR A 481 -1.50 22.76 -6.94
C TYR A 481 -2.03 22.06 -5.69
N CYS A 482 -1.53 20.87 -5.37
CA CYS A 482 -1.98 20.08 -4.21
C CYS A 482 -1.63 20.77 -2.87
N MET A 483 -0.48 21.45 -2.78
CA MET A 483 -0.10 22.19 -1.59
C MET A 483 -1.01 23.41 -1.38
N LYS A 484 -1.33 24.16 -2.44
CA LYS A 484 -2.31 25.26 -2.38
C LYS A 484 -3.70 24.75 -1.97
N MET A 485 -4.14 23.61 -2.52
CA MET A 485 -5.38 22.96 -2.13
C MET A 485 -5.41 22.64 -0.63
N LEU A 486 -4.34 22.05 -0.10
CA LEU A 486 -4.23 21.75 1.32
C LEU A 486 -4.32 23.02 2.18
N GLU A 487 -3.54 24.07 1.86
CA GLU A 487 -3.48 25.31 2.63
C GLU A 487 -4.77 26.14 2.58
N GLU A 488 -5.55 26.03 1.52
CA GLU A 488 -6.80 26.80 1.35
C GLU A 488 -8.04 26.06 1.82
N THR A 489 -8.04 24.72 1.75
CA THR A 489 -9.26 23.92 1.95
C THR A 489 -9.16 22.87 3.05
N GLY A 490 -7.94 22.53 3.48
CA GLY A 490 -7.67 21.42 4.40
C GLY A 490 -7.68 20.06 3.71
N ILE A 491 -7.85 19.98 2.39
CA ILE A 491 -7.91 18.69 1.67
C ILE A 491 -6.51 18.22 1.31
N CYS A 492 -6.15 17.05 1.82
CA CYS A 492 -4.85 16.42 1.57
C CYS A 492 -4.97 15.40 0.42
N LEU A 493 -4.45 15.78 -0.76
CA LEU A 493 -4.34 14.93 -1.96
C LEU A 493 -2.89 14.46 -2.15
N VAL A 494 -2.66 13.54 -3.10
CA VAL A 494 -1.30 13.18 -3.53
C VAL A 494 -1.08 13.63 -4.97
N PRO A 495 -0.05 14.43 -5.29
CA PRO A 495 0.20 14.92 -6.64
C PRO A 495 0.63 13.80 -7.58
N GLY A 496 0.30 13.94 -8.86
CA GLY A 496 0.60 12.97 -9.92
C GLY A 496 2.09 12.67 -10.08
N SER A 497 2.94 13.67 -9.86
CA SER A 497 4.40 13.56 -9.84
C SER A 497 4.90 12.51 -8.83
N GLY A 498 4.14 12.23 -7.77
CA GLY A 498 4.45 11.16 -6.83
C GLY A 498 4.25 9.74 -7.36
N PHE A 499 3.52 9.58 -8.46
CA PHE A 499 3.21 8.32 -9.13
C PHE A 499 3.89 8.21 -10.50
N GLY A 500 4.50 9.30 -10.99
CA GLY A 500 4.88 9.45 -12.38
C GLY A 500 3.67 9.68 -13.28
N GLN A 501 3.88 10.40 -14.38
CA GLN A 501 2.87 10.69 -15.38
C GLN A 501 3.55 11.04 -16.70
N LYS A 502 2.79 11.11 -17.79
CA LYS A 502 3.32 11.57 -19.09
C LYS A 502 3.77 13.02 -19.00
N GLU A 503 4.88 13.37 -19.63
CA GLU A 503 5.38 14.74 -19.64
C GLU A 503 4.32 15.71 -20.21
N GLY A 504 4.19 16.88 -19.58
CA GLY A 504 3.17 17.88 -19.94
C GLY A 504 1.75 17.57 -19.44
N THR A 505 1.55 16.46 -18.72
CA THR A 505 0.28 16.15 -18.04
C THR A 505 0.43 16.30 -16.53
N TYR A 506 -0.67 16.62 -15.85
CA TYR A 506 -0.70 16.85 -14.40
C TYR A 506 -1.92 16.20 -13.80
N HIS A 507 -1.73 15.51 -12.69
CA HIS A 507 -2.78 14.75 -12.03
C HIS A 507 -2.73 14.93 -10.51
N PHE A 508 -3.74 14.42 -9.84
CA PHE A 508 -3.65 14.09 -8.43
C PHE A 508 -4.39 12.78 -8.17
N ARG A 509 -3.99 12.03 -7.15
CA ARG A 509 -4.75 10.90 -6.63
C ARG A 509 -5.66 11.34 -5.49
N MET A 510 -6.88 10.85 -5.53
CA MET A 510 -7.86 10.95 -4.44
C MET A 510 -8.43 9.58 -4.10
N THR A 511 -8.79 9.38 -2.83
CA THR A 511 -9.49 8.17 -2.38
C THR A 511 -11.00 8.35 -2.38
N ILE A 512 -11.75 7.31 -2.74
CA ILE A 512 -13.22 7.25 -2.62
C ILE A 512 -13.68 6.80 -1.23
N LEU A 513 -12.73 6.54 -0.32
CA LEU A 513 -13.02 6.00 1.00
C LEU A 513 -13.83 6.89 1.96
N PRO A 514 -13.75 8.24 1.94
CA PRO A 514 -14.52 9.05 2.87
C PRO A 514 -16.01 8.67 2.87
N PRO A 515 -16.73 8.84 4.00
CA PRO A 515 -18.18 8.68 4.05
C PRO A 515 -18.86 9.55 2.98
N THR A 516 -19.99 9.11 2.43
CA THR A 516 -20.61 9.72 1.24
C THR A 516 -20.90 11.21 1.42
N ASP A 517 -21.38 11.61 2.60
CA ASP A 517 -21.62 13.02 2.98
C ASP A 517 -20.31 13.84 2.99
N LYS A 518 -19.25 13.30 3.61
CA LYS A 518 -17.92 13.93 3.59
C LYS A 518 -17.31 13.98 2.19
N LEU A 519 -17.52 12.95 1.38
CA LEU A 519 -17.04 12.89 0.00
C LEU A 519 -17.70 13.98 -0.86
N GLN A 520 -19.01 14.22 -0.72
CA GLN A 520 -19.69 15.30 -1.43
C GLN A 520 -19.13 16.68 -1.05
N ILE A 521 -18.88 16.92 0.24
CA ILE A 521 -18.25 18.16 0.72
C ILE A 521 -16.85 18.32 0.13
N LEU A 522 -16.06 17.24 0.14
CA LEU A 522 -14.72 17.22 -0.44
C LEU A 522 -14.76 17.57 -1.93
N LEU A 523 -15.60 16.89 -2.72
CA LEU A 523 -15.70 17.11 -4.16
C LEU A 523 -16.15 18.54 -4.50
N ASN A 524 -17.08 19.11 -3.73
CA ASN A 524 -17.50 20.50 -3.89
C ASN A 524 -16.35 21.49 -3.60
N LYS A 525 -15.60 21.27 -2.52
CA LYS A 525 -14.42 22.09 -2.19
C LYS A 525 -13.33 21.97 -3.25
N VAL A 526 -13.13 20.79 -3.84
CA VAL A 526 -12.19 20.59 -4.96
C VAL A 526 -12.61 21.43 -6.16
N LYS A 527 -13.90 21.39 -6.52
CA LYS A 527 -14.47 22.20 -7.60
C LYS A 527 -14.28 23.70 -7.36
N GLU A 528 -14.68 24.20 -6.19
CA GLU A 528 -14.58 25.62 -5.83
C GLU A 528 -13.12 26.10 -5.85
N PHE A 529 -12.21 25.33 -5.27
CA PHE A 529 -10.79 25.64 -5.31
C PHE A 529 -10.26 25.66 -6.75
N HIS A 530 -10.58 24.65 -7.57
CA HIS A 530 -10.08 24.56 -8.94
C HIS A 530 -10.50 25.77 -9.77
N GLN A 531 -11.77 26.19 -9.66
CA GLN A 531 -12.29 27.36 -10.35
C GLN A 531 -11.59 28.65 -9.90
N LYS A 532 -11.39 28.82 -8.59
CA LYS A 532 -10.67 29.97 -8.05
C LYS A 532 -9.19 29.99 -8.47
N PHE A 533 -8.53 28.83 -8.38
CA PHE A 533 -7.12 28.67 -8.77
C PHE A 533 -6.93 29.00 -10.24
N THR A 534 -7.74 28.41 -11.12
CA THR A 534 -7.65 28.68 -12.56
C THR A 534 -7.93 30.14 -12.87
N GLN A 535 -8.94 30.78 -12.25
CA GLN A 535 -9.22 32.20 -12.43
C GLN A 535 -8.05 33.09 -11.96
N GLN A 536 -7.40 32.76 -10.85
CA GLN A 536 -6.25 33.50 -10.32
C GLN A 536 -5.04 33.46 -11.26
N TYR A 537 -4.81 32.32 -11.94
CA TYR A 537 -3.64 32.11 -12.81
C TYR A 537 -3.95 32.18 -14.31
N SER A 538 -5.18 32.54 -14.70
CA SER A 538 -5.59 32.74 -16.10
C SER A 538 -4.86 33.91 -16.76
#